data_AF-A0A9E3CBC8-F1
#
_entry.id   AF-A0A9E3CBC8-F1
#
_cell.length_a   1.000
_cell.length_b   1.000
_cell.length_c   1.000
_cell.angle_alpha   90.00
_cell.angle_beta   90.00
_cell.angle_gamma   90.00
#
_symmetry.space_group_name_H-M   'P 1'
#
loop_
_entity.id
_entity.type
_entity.pdbx_description
1 polymer ?
#
loop_
_entity_poly.entity_id
_entity_poly.type
_entity_poly.pdbx_seq_one_letter_code
_entity_poly.pdbx_strand_id
1 'polypeptide(L)'
;WKYQHDLVRATPRPAHWIEVRFEDFVLNQDATLARLEEFLGIPLAKIPVQPEAVGRWKRDPGPHDFDFLGPALAEHGYERPQDRGENVPC
;
A
#
# COMPACT_ATOMS: atom_id res chain seq x y z
N TRP A 1 -9.15 -7.41 0.90
CA TRP A 1 -8.19 -6.63 1.71
C TRP A 1 -8.60 -6.61 3.19
N LYS A 2 -9.80 -6.12 3.60
CA LYS A 2 -10.18 -5.94 5.02
C LYS A 2 -9.97 -7.18 5.89
N TYR A 3 -10.49 -8.32 5.45
CA TYR A 3 -10.33 -9.59 6.16
C TYR A 3 -8.86 -9.97 6.39
N GLN A 4 -8.01 -9.83 5.36
CA GLN A 4 -6.58 -10.13 5.47
C GLN A 4 -5.86 -9.15 6.41
N HIS A 5 -6.21 -7.86 6.34
CA HIS A 5 -5.69 -6.85 7.26
C HIS A 5 -6.04 -7.18 8.72
N ASP A 6 -7.31 -7.52 8.98
CA ASP A 6 -7.78 -7.85 10.33
C ASP A 6 -7.07 -9.11 10.88
N LEU A 7 -6.82 -10.11 10.02
CA LEU A 7 -6.04 -11.30 10.39
C LEU A 7 -4.58 -10.96 10.74
N VAL A 8 -3.90 -10.19 9.89
CA VAL A 8 -2.51 -9.78 10.13
C VAL A 8 -2.42 -8.97 11.42
N ARG A 9 -3.35 -8.04 11.65
CA ARG A 9 -3.42 -7.22 12.86
C ARG A 9 -3.71 -8.04 14.12
N ALA A 10 -4.49 -9.10 14.02
CA ALA A 10 -4.81 -9.99 15.15
C ALA A 10 -3.68 -10.98 15.48
N THR A 11 -2.67 -11.12 14.61
CA THR A 11 -1.58 -12.07 14.77
C THR A 11 -0.34 -11.35 15.31
N PRO A 12 0.42 -11.94 16.27
CA PRO A 12 1.70 -11.39 16.69
C PRO A 12 2.64 -11.20 15.51
N ARG A 13 3.34 -10.06 15.46
CA ARG A 13 4.26 -9.76 14.36
C ARG A 13 5.43 -10.77 14.37
N PRO A 14 5.71 -11.47 13.25
CA PRO A 14 6.84 -12.38 13.15
C PRO A 14 8.19 -11.66 13.37
N ALA A 15 9.20 -12.41 13.82
CA ALA A 15 10.55 -11.89 14.02
C ALA A 15 11.20 -11.37 12.72
N HIS A 16 10.88 -11.99 11.60
CA HIS A 16 11.33 -11.57 10.27
C HIS A 16 10.12 -11.07 9.48
N TRP A 17 9.95 -9.76 9.44
CA TRP A 17 8.84 -9.08 8.77
C TRP A 17 9.37 -7.90 7.96
N ILE A 18 8.90 -7.76 6.73
CA ILE A 18 9.18 -6.60 5.88
C ILE A 18 7.88 -6.05 5.32
N GLU A 19 7.75 -4.73 5.37
CA GLU A 19 6.65 -4.02 4.74
C GLU A 19 7.15 -3.30 3.49
N VAL A 20 6.40 -3.44 2.40
CA VAL A 20 6.67 -2.82 1.11
C VAL A 20 5.41 -2.15 0.62
N ARG A 21 5.50 -0.85 0.34
CA ARG A 21 4.39 -0.09 -0.23
C ARG A 21 4.31 -0.34 -1.72
N PHE A 22 3.09 -0.48 -2.23
CA PHE A 22 2.85 -0.66 -3.65
C PHE A 22 3.43 0.49 -4.48
N GLU A 23 3.27 1.72 -4.01
CA GLU A 23 3.79 2.92 -4.68
C GLU A 23 5.31 2.90 -4.77
N ASP A 24 6.00 2.48 -3.71
CA ASP A 24 7.47 2.39 -3.72
C ASP A 24 7.94 1.29 -4.67
N PHE A 25 7.26 0.13 -4.69
CA PHE A 25 7.59 -0.95 -5.61
C PHE A 25 7.43 -0.55 -7.08
N VAL A 26 6.42 0.26 -7.40
CA VAL A 26 6.13 0.68 -8.78
C VAL A 26 6.96 1.89 -9.20
N LEU A 27 7.10 2.91 -8.34
CA LEU A 27 7.76 4.18 -8.67
C LEU A 27 9.27 4.15 -8.41
N ASN A 28 9.71 3.38 -7.40
CA ASN A 28 11.09 3.28 -6.94
C ASN A 28 11.55 1.80 -6.96
N GLN A 29 11.27 1.12 -8.08
CA GLN A 29 11.40 -0.34 -8.17
C GLN A 29 12.81 -0.86 -7.86
N ASP A 30 13.86 -0.22 -8.37
CA ASP A 30 15.24 -0.69 -8.18
C ASP A 30 15.66 -0.66 -6.71
N ALA A 31 15.35 0.44 -6.00
CA ALA A 31 15.64 0.56 -4.57
C ALA A 31 14.82 -0.44 -3.73
N THR A 32 13.56 -0.65 -4.11
CA THR A 32 12.67 -1.61 -3.43
C THR A 32 13.13 -3.05 -3.63
N LEU A 33 13.56 -3.40 -4.85
CA LEU A 33 14.10 -4.73 -5.15
C LEU A 33 15.40 -5.00 -4.40
N ALA A 34 16.33 -4.06 -4.36
CA ALA A 34 17.58 -4.23 -3.62
C ALA A 34 17.34 -4.52 -2.13
N ARG A 35 16.41 -3.78 -1.49
CA ARG A 35 16.00 -4.02 -0.09
C ARG A 35 15.34 -5.38 0.10
N LEU A 36 14.54 -5.83 -0.88
CA LEU A 36 13.88 -7.14 -0.83
C LEU A 36 14.88 -8.29 -1.03
N GLU A 37 15.83 -8.15 -1.94
CA GLU A 37 16.90 -9.12 -2.16
C GLU A 37 17.76 -9.28 -0.91
N GLU A 38 18.11 -8.17 -0.23
CA GLU A 38 18.84 -8.20 1.03
C GLU A 38 18.06 -8.93 2.13
N PHE A 39 16.75 -8.67 2.23
CA PHE A 39 15.89 -9.33 3.23
C PHE A 39 15.67 -10.82 2.94
N LEU A 40 15.52 -11.21 1.67
CA LEU A 40 15.24 -12.59 1.27
C LEU A 40 16.51 -13.43 1.09
N GLY A 41 17.67 -12.81 0.87
CA GLY A 41 18.94 -13.48 0.60
C GLY A 41 19.01 -14.18 -0.76
N ILE A 42 18.13 -13.82 -1.70
CA ILE A 42 18.09 -14.38 -3.06
C ILE A 42 17.91 -13.26 -4.09
N PRO A 43 18.43 -13.43 -5.32
CA PRO A 43 18.23 -12.47 -6.39
C PRO A 43 16.77 -12.47 -6.87
N LEU A 44 16.25 -11.29 -7.20
CA LEU A 44 14.90 -11.09 -7.71
C LEU A 44 14.93 -10.58 -9.15
N ALA A 45 14.09 -11.16 -10.00
CA ALA A 45 13.93 -10.66 -11.36
C ALA A 45 13.10 -9.37 -11.37
N LYS A 46 13.59 -8.34 -12.06
CA LYS A 46 12.84 -7.10 -12.29
C LYS A 46 11.76 -7.34 -13.35
N ILE A 47 10.49 -7.26 -12.93
CA ILE A 47 9.33 -7.35 -13.82
C ILE A 47 8.88 -5.96 -14.29
N PRO A 48 8.36 -5.81 -15.52
CA PRO A 48 7.73 -4.55 -15.94
C PRO A 48 6.53 -4.20 -15.04
N VAL A 49 6.47 -2.95 -14.60
CA VAL A 49 5.38 -2.40 -13.79
C VAL A 49 4.66 -1.28 -14.56
N GLN A 50 3.44 -0.93 -14.14
CA GLN A 50 2.63 0.15 -14.73
C GLN A 50 2.50 1.31 -13.75
N PRO A 51 3.32 2.37 -13.86
CA PRO A 51 3.27 3.54 -12.97
C PRO A 51 1.90 4.22 -12.92
N GLU A 52 1.14 4.15 -14.01
CA GLU A 52 -0.19 4.78 -14.15
C GLU A 52 -1.24 4.14 -13.24
N ALA A 53 -0.98 2.93 -12.73
CA ALA A 53 -1.84 2.30 -11.75
C ALA A 53 -1.82 3.05 -10.40
N VAL A 54 -0.70 3.73 -10.07
CA VAL A 54 -0.57 4.51 -8.85
C VAL A 54 -1.49 5.73 -8.92
N GLY A 55 -2.39 5.85 -7.95
CA GLY A 55 -3.34 6.96 -7.88
C GLY A 55 -4.51 6.88 -8.87
N ARG A 56 -4.72 5.74 -9.56
CA ARG A 56 -5.87 5.54 -10.46
C ARG A 56 -7.21 5.83 -9.78
N TRP A 57 -7.32 5.49 -8.49
CA TRP A 57 -8.51 5.72 -7.66
C TRP A 57 -8.95 7.20 -7.63
N LYS A 58 -8.03 8.15 -7.82
CA LYS A 58 -8.36 9.59 -7.84
C LYS A 58 -9.23 9.99 -9.05
N ARG A 59 -9.22 9.19 -10.11
CA ARG A 59 -9.96 9.44 -11.36
C ARG A 59 -11.18 8.54 -11.49
N ASP A 60 -11.35 7.60 -10.58
CA ASP A 60 -12.49 6.69 -10.61
C ASP A 60 -13.72 7.39 -10.01
N PRO A 61 -14.88 7.34 -10.68
CA PRO A 61 -16.07 8.09 -10.26
C PRO A 61 -16.82 7.45 -9.07
N GLY A 62 -16.48 6.24 -8.65
CA GLY A 62 -17.15 5.56 -7.55
C GLY A 62 -16.74 6.04 -6.14
N PRO A 63 -17.41 5.54 -5.10
CA PRO A 63 -16.94 5.70 -3.72
C PRO A 63 -15.68 4.88 -3.46
N HIS A 64 -14.68 5.53 -2.84
CA HIS A 64 -13.41 4.89 -2.48
C HIS A 64 -13.00 5.16 -1.03
N ASP A 65 -13.73 6.00 -0.31
CA ASP A 65 -13.36 6.56 0.99
C ASP A 65 -14.23 6.04 2.14
N PHE A 66 -14.55 4.75 2.12
CA PHE A 66 -15.38 4.14 3.16
C PHE A 66 -14.76 4.27 4.56
N ASP A 67 -15.57 4.59 5.57
CA ASP A 67 -15.11 4.89 6.93
C ASP A 67 -14.26 3.78 7.58
N PHE A 68 -14.60 2.52 7.30
CA PHE A 68 -13.86 1.38 7.85
C PHE A 68 -12.44 1.25 7.31
N LEU A 69 -12.08 1.99 6.25
CA LEU A 69 -10.71 2.12 5.74
C LEU A 69 -9.85 3.03 6.60
N GLY A 70 -10.45 4.05 7.23
CA GLY A 70 -9.73 5.13 7.91
C GLY A 70 -8.65 4.66 8.87
N PRO A 71 -8.94 3.75 9.83
CA PRO A 71 -7.95 3.28 10.77
C PRO A 71 -6.75 2.59 10.11
N ALA A 72 -7.00 1.76 9.09
CA ALA A 72 -5.94 1.03 8.38
C ALA A 72 -5.11 1.96 7.49
N LEU A 73 -5.76 2.93 6.82
CA LEU A 73 -5.06 3.94 6.02
C LEU A 73 -4.12 4.77 6.90
N ALA A 74 -4.59 5.23 8.05
CA ALA A 74 -3.78 6.00 8.99
C ALA A 74 -2.60 5.18 9.55
N GLU A 75 -2.80 3.89 9.87
CA GLU A 75 -1.73 2.99 10.34
C GLU A 75 -0.57 2.88 9.33
N HIS A 76 -0.88 2.89 8.03
CA HIS A 76 0.11 2.83 6.96
C HIS A 76 0.53 4.21 6.40
N GLY A 77 0.13 5.31 7.07
CA GLY A 77 0.50 6.67 6.69
C GLY A 77 -0.18 7.20 5.42
N TYR A 78 -1.33 6.66 5.04
CA TYR A 78 -2.17 7.17 3.96
C TYR A 78 -3.23 8.15 4.49
N GLU A 79 -3.32 9.31 3.84
CA GLU A 79 -4.33 10.34 4.12
C GLU A 79 -5.59 10.09 3.30
N ARG A 80 -6.77 10.29 3.91
CA ARG A 80 -8.03 10.31 3.15
C ARG A 80 -8.23 11.68 2.51
N PRO A 81 -8.95 11.76 1.37
CA PRO A 81 -9.36 13.04 0.78
C PRO A 81 -10.10 13.95 1.77
N GLN A 82 -10.95 13.35 2.60
CA GLN A 82 -11.68 14.02 3.69
C GLN A 82 -10.75 14.70 4.69
N ASP A 83 -9.61 14.07 5.02
CA ASP A 83 -8.62 14.61 5.97
C ASP A 83 -7.83 15.80 5.36
N ARG A 84 -7.81 15.93 4.03
CA ARG A 84 -7.24 17.06 3.28
C ARG A 84 -8.24 18.19 2.98
N GLY A 85 -9.51 18.05 3.38
CA GLY A 85 -10.57 19.00 3.06
C GLY A 85 -11.07 18.93 1.61
N GLU A 86 -10.78 17.84 0.89
CA GLU A 86 -11.28 17.59 -0.47
C GLU A 86 -12.68 16.95 -0.37
N ASN A 87 -13.72 17.68 -0.81
CA ASN A 87 -15.10 17.19 -0.80
C ASN A 87 -15.33 16.21 -1.96
N VAL A 88 -15.00 14.94 -1.76
CA VAL A 88 -15.26 13.85 -2.70
C VAL A 88 -16.56 13.16 -2.26
N PRO A 89 -17.60 13.08 -3.10
CA PRO A 89 -18.85 12.45 -2.73
C PRO A 89 -18.68 10.93 -2.58
N CYS A 90 -19.19 10.39 -1.47
CA CYS A 90 -19.43 8.95 -1.29
C CYS A 90 -20.61 8.47 -2.16
#